data_AF-A0A7S0LNK7-F1
#
_entry.id   AF-A0A7S0LNK7-F1
#
_cell.length_a   1.000
_cell.length_b   1.000
_cell.length_c   1.000
_cell.angle_alpha   90.00
_cell.angle_beta   90.00
_cell.angle_gamma   90.00
#
_symmetry.space_group_name_H-M   'P 1'
#
loop_
_entity.id
_entity.type
_entity.pdbx_description
1 polymer ?
#
loop_
_entity_poly.entity_id
_entity_poly.type
_entity_poly.pdbx_seq_one_letter_code
_entity_poly.pdbx_strand_id
1 'polypeptide(L)'
;FSTQAHGWPISDCSSEGLKAAIEIEAAAVPGILPIGLPRFRDCVNVILSYQNTPAHWGTRRILAAGEGGWATYENTRGPALLELLNPSECFGDIVVDYAYVELTCACITALSAFRKLDPTHRAPEVSAAIASGARWIVEAQRADGSWH
;
A
#
# COMPACT_ATOMS: atom_id res chain seq x y z
N PHE A 1 2.13 9.65 -9.00
CA PHE A 1 1.54 10.84 -8.37
C PHE A 1 1.96 12.17 -9.03
N SER A 2 3.21 12.33 -9.46
CA SER A 2 3.54 13.41 -10.40
C SER A 2 4.56 12.89 -11.40
N THR A 3 5.81 13.36 -11.41
CA THR A 3 6.85 12.87 -12.33
C THR A 3 8.01 12.25 -11.57
N GLN A 4 8.95 11.60 -12.28
CA GLN A 4 10.14 11.04 -11.66
C GLN A 4 10.95 12.08 -10.87
N ALA A 5 10.99 13.33 -11.35
CA ALA A 5 11.72 14.42 -10.70
C ALA A 5 11.14 14.79 -9.32
N HIS A 6 9.87 14.51 -9.06
CA HIS A 6 9.28 14.71 -7.74
C HIS A 6 9.88 13.75 -6.70
N GLY A 7 10.15 12.49 -7.09
CA GLY A 7 10.93 11.57 -6.27
C GLY A 7 10.29 11.03 -4.99
N TRP A 8 9.04 11.40 -4.68
CA TRP A 8 8.30 10.87 -3.53
C TRP A 8 7.39 9.69 -3.95
N PRO A 9 7.80 8.44 -3.70
CA PRO A 9 6.97 7.28 -3.99
C PRO A 9 5.74 7.22 -3.07
N ILE A 10 4.67 6.63 -3.59
CA ILE A 10 3.40 6.41 -2.87
C ILE A 10 3.03 4.94 -3.00
N SER A 11 2.43 4.37 -1.96
CA SER A 11 2.05 2.96 -1.90
C SER A 11 1.17 2.53 -3.08
N ASP A 12 0.10 3.27 -3.37
CA ASP A 12 -0.83 2.99 -4.47
C ASP A 12 -0.17 3.20 -5.83
N CYS A 13 0.54 4.31 -6.05
CA CYS A 13 1.16 4.65 -7.32
C CYS A 13 2.24 3.64 -7.71
N SER A 14 3.01 3.18 -6.73
CA SER A 14 4.01 2.13 -6.92
C SER A 14 3.33 0.80 -7.28
N SER A 15 2.21 0.51 -6.63
CA SER A 15 1.41 -0.70 -6.86
C SER A 15 0.73 -0.72 -8.22
N GLU A 16 0.08 0.37 -8.62
CA GLU A 16 -0.55 0.53 -9.93
C GLU A 16 0.50 0.54 -11.05
N GLY A 17 1.63 1.25 -10.85
CA GLY A 17 2.75 1.23 -11.78
C GLY A 17 3.34 -0.16 -11.97
N LEU A 18 3.49 -0.94 -10.88
CA LEU A 18 3.94 -2.32 -10.94
C LEU A 18 2.96 -3.21 -11.73
N LYS A 19 1.66 -3.13 -11.43
CA LYS A 19 0.64 -3.89 -12.17
C LYS A 19 0.66 -3.57 -13.66
N ALA A 20 0.62 -2.29 -14.00
CA ALA A 20 0.64 -1.85 -15.39
C ALA A 20 1.90 -2.35 -16.12
N ALA A 21 3.07 -2.25 -15.48
CA ALA A 21 4.32 -2.73 -16.07
C ALA A 21 4.33 -4.25 -16.29
N ILE A 22 3.83 -5.04 -15.33
CA ILE A 22 3.72 -6.50 -15.46
C ILE A 22 2.81 -6.85 -16.65
N GLU A 23 1.65 -6.21 -16.77
CA GLU A 23 0.70 -6.48 -17.86
C GLU A 23 1.24 -6.05 -19.24
N ILE A 24 1.92 -4.90 -19.32
CA ILE A 24 2.55 -4.42 -20.56
C ILE A 24 3.64 -5.37 -21.03
N GLU A 25 4.50 -5.84 -20.11
CA GLU A 25 5.52 -6.84 -20.45
C GLU A 25 4.90 -8.17 -20.88
N ALA A 26 3.86 -8.64 -20.19
CA ALA A 26 3.15 -9.86 -20.54
C ALA A 26 2.47 -9.77 -21.92
N ALA A 27 1.99 -8.58 -22.31
CA ALA A 27 1.39 -8.33 -23.61
C ALA A 27 2.40 -8.24 -24.78
N ALA A 28 3.71 -8.20 -24.49
CA ALA A 28 4.78 -8.10 -25.48
C ALA A 28 4.57 -6.95 -26.50
N VAL A 29 4.17 -5.78 -26.01
CA VAL A 29 3.85 -4.62 -26.85
C VAL A 29 5.07 -4.22 -27.71
N PRO A 30 4.94 -4.17 -29.06
CA PRO A 30 6.05 -3.83 -29.94
C PRO A 30 6.66 -2.46 -29.62
N GLY A 31 7.99 -2.40 -29.56
CA GLY A 31 8.73 -1.16 -29.32
C GLY A 31 8.87 -0.75 -27.84
N ILE A 32 8.30 -1.51 -26.90
CA ILE A 32 8.49 -1.30 -25.46
C ILE A 32 9.56 -2.26 -24.94
N LEU A 33 10.57 -1.71 -24.27
CA LEU A 33 11.61 -2.50 -23.61
C LEU A 33 11.11 -3.01 -22.25
N PRO A 34 11.42 -4.27 -21.88
CA PRO A 34 11.09 -4.78 -20.57
C PRO A 34 11.90 -4.07 -19.48
N ILE A 35 11.21 -3.70 -18.40
CA ILE A 35 11.77 -3.25 -17.12
C ILE A 35 12.49 -4.40 -16.43
N GLY A 36 11.92 -5.60 -16.51
CA GLY A 36 12.53 -6.85 -16.07
C GLY A 36 12.37 -7.16 -14.57
N LEU A 37 12.52 -8.46 -14.26
CA LEU A 37 12.21 -9.03 -12.95
C LEU A 37 12.93 -8.37 -11.75
N PRO A 38 14.22 -8.00 -11.80
CA PRO A 38 14.89 -7.36 -10.67
C PRO A 38 14.23 -6.06 -10.22
N ARG A 39 13.76 -5.24 -11.17
CA ARG A 39 13.08 -3.97 -10.88
C ARG A 39 11.68 -4.18 -10.31
N PHE A 40 10.98 -5.24 -10.72
CA PHE A 40 9.72 -5.64 -10.09
C PHE A 40 9.93 -6.06 -8.64
N ARG A 41 10.99 -6.84 -8.36
CA ARG A 41 11.37 -7.21 -6.99
C ARG A 41 11.68 -5.99 -6.12
N ASP A 42 12.36 -5.00 -6.65
CA ASP A 42 12.63 -3.74 -5.94
C ASP A 42 11.33 -3.00 -5.60
N CYS A 43 10.39 -2.89 -6.55
CA CYS A 43 9.09 -2.27 -6.29
C CYS A 43 8.29 -3.04 -5.23
N VAL A 44 8.30 -4.38 -5.28
CA VAL A 44 7.67 -5.23 -4.25
C VAL A 44 8.29 -4.99 -2.87
N ASN A 45 9.60 -4.81 -2.78
CA ASN A 45 10.25 -4.48 -1.51
C ASN A 45 9.78 -3.12 -0.96
N VAL A 46 9.59 -2.12 -1.83
CA VAL A 46 9.00 -0.82 -1.43
C VAL A 46 7.58 -1.00 -0.92
N ILE A 47 6.72 -1.69 -1.68
CA ILE A 47 5.33 -1.94 -1.27
C ILE A 47 5.29 -2.66 0.10
N LEU A 48 6.09 -3.72 0.29
CA LEU A 48 6.16 -4.42 1.57
C LEU A 48 6.65 -3.53 2.72
N SER A 49 7.58 -2.60 2.46
CA SER A 49 8.08 -1.68 3.48
C SER A 49 7.02 -0.68 3.96
N TYR A 50 6.02 -0.37 3.12
CA TYR A 50 4.96 0.61 3.45
C TYR A 50 3.77 0.00 4.19
N GLN A 51 3.74 -1.33 4.39
CA GLN A 51 2.66 -1.93 5.15
C GLN A 51 2.74 -1.52 6.63
N ASN A 52 1.63 -1.09 7.20
CA ASN A 52 1.56 -0.86 8.63
C ASN A 52 1.56 -2.20 9.38
N THR A 53 2.52 -2.39 10.29
CA THR A 53 2.71 -3.63 11.06
C THR A 53 2.73 -3.31 12.56
N PRO A 54 2.50 -4.30 13.44
CA PRO A 54 2.61 -4.10 14.89
C PRO A 54 3.98 -3.59 15.37
N ALA A 55 5.04 -3.73 14.55
CA ALA A 55 6.37 -3.22 14.86
C ALA A 55 6.46 -1.69 14.70
N HIS A 56 5.53 -1.06 13.98
CA HIS A 56 5.53 0.38 13.75
C HIS A 56 4.84 1.12 14.91
N TRP A 57 5.53 2.11 15.47
CA TRP A 57 5.02 2.91 16.58
C TRP A 57 3.77 3.71 16.15
N GLY A 58 2.77 3.81 17.03
CA GLY A 58 1.52 4.51 16.73
C GLY A 58 0.40 3.63 16.13
N THR A 59 0.69 2.41 15.72
CA THR A 59 -0.31 1.43 15.25
C THR A 59 -1.12 0.77 16.36
N ARG A 60 -0.77 1.00 17.64
CA ARG A 60 -1.51 0.44 18.78
C ARG A 60 -2.88 1.11 18.91
N ARG A 61 -3.92 0.29 18.71
CA ARG A 61 -5.36 0.57 18.79
C ARG A 61 -5.74 1.57 19.88
N ILE A 62 -6.30 2.71 19.47
CA ILE A 62 -7.30 3.41 20.29
C ILE A 62 -8.58 3.70 19.50
N LEU A 63 -8.60 3.99 18.17
CA LEU A 63 -9.86 4.36 17.48
C LEU A 63 -10.11 3.98 15.98
N ALA A 64 -9.28 3.23 15.26
CA ALA A 64 -9.61 2.81 13.87
C ALA A 64 -9.03 1.43 13.49
N ALA A 65 -9.50 0.87 12.35
CA ALA A 65 -9.19 -0.46 11.80
C ALA A 65 -7.71 -0.85 11.94
N GLY A 66 -7.46 -2.14 12.19
CA GLY A 66 -6.23 -2.67 12.78
C GLY A 66 -4.95 -2.56 11.95
N GLU A 67 -4.02 -3.45 12.23
CA GLU A 67 -2.74 -3.54 11.53
C GLU A 67 -2.93 -4.15 10.13
N GLY A 68 -2.02 -3.85 9.20
CA GLY A 68 -1.97 -4.50 7.89
C GLY A 68 -2.44 -3.67 6.70
N GLY A 69 -3.04 -2.50 6.91
CA GLY A 69 -3.34 -1.54 5.85
C GLY A 69 -2.11 -0.76 5.35
N TRP A 70 -2.27 -0.08 4.22
CA TRP A 70 -1.25 0.83 3.66
C TRP A 70 -1.72 2.28 3.72
N ALA A 71 -0.80 3.13 4.14
CA ALA A 71 -0.91 4.58 4.10
C ALA A 71 -0.22 5.14 2.84
N THR A 72 -0.27 6.46 2.63
CA THR A 72 0.07 7.08 1.34
C THR A 72 1.58 7.05 1.06
N TYR A 73 2.32 8.02 1.61
CA TYR A 73 3.74 8.24 1.34
C TYR A 73 4.63 7.47 2.30
N GLU A 74 4.16 7.25 3.52
CA GLU A 74 4.93 6.61 4.57
C GLU A 74 4.04 5.67 5.39
N ASN A 75 4.64 4.92 6.31
CA ASN A 75 3.86 4.22 7.32
C ASN A 75 3.14 5.23 8.24
N THR A 76 2.08 4.79 8.88
CA THR A 76 1.46 5.53 9.99
C THR A 76 2.44 5.57 11.17
N ARG A 77 3.08 6.73 11.36
CA ARG A 77 4.13 6.97 12.35
C ARG A 77 3.64 7.75 13.56
N GLY A 78 2.38 7.60 13.94
CA GLY A 78 1.81 8.31 15.08
C GLY A 78 0.42 7.81 15.39
N PRO A 79 -0.05 7.94 16.63
CA PRO A 79 -1.39 7.53 16.99
C PRO A 79 -2.42 8.49 16.38
N ALA A 80 -3.58 7.96 15.97
CA ALA A 80 -4.70 8.76 15.46
C ALA A 80 -5.18 9.85 16.44
N LEU A 81 -4.88 9.72 17.74
CA LEU A 81 -5.19 10.74 18.75
C LEU A 81 -4.49 12.08 18.49
N LEU A 82 -3.38 12.10 17.74
CA LEU A 82 -2.70 13.33 17.36
C LEU A 82 -3.59 14.24 16.51
N GLU A 83 -4.64 13.72 15.89
CA GLU A 83 -5.62 14.53 15.15
C GLU A 83 -6.34 15.55 16.04
N LEU A 84 -6.40 15.34 17.37
CA LEU A 84 -6.88 16.35 18.33
C LEU A 84 -6.05 17.63 18.33
N LEU A 85 -4.82 17.58 17.80
CA LEU A 85 -3.92 18.72 17.69
C LEU A 85 -4.01 19.41 16.32
N ASN A 86 -4.90 18.97 15.42
CA ASN A 86 -5.06 19.56 14.09
C ASN A 86 -5.53 21.02 14.19
N PRO A 87 -4.72 22.00 13.74
CA PRO A 87 -5.07 23.41 13.79
C PRO A 87 -5.64 23.96 12.48
N SER A 88 -5.83 23.11 11.46
CA SER A 88 -6.04 23.59 10.08
C SER A 88 -7.45 24.12 9.80
N GLU A 89 -8.40 23.92 10.71
CA GLU A 89 -9.84 24.31 10.68
C GLU A 89 -10.66 23.79 9.49
N CYS A 90 -10.06 23.70 8.30
CA CYS A 90 -10.68 23.40 7.02
C CYS A 90 -10.38 21.98 6.50
N PHE A 91 -9.42 21.27 7.11
CA PHE A 91 -9.02 19.92 6.70
C PHE A 91 -9.07 18.97 7.89
N GLY A 92 -9.50 17.74 7.65
CA GLY A 92 -9.51 16.65 8.63
C GLY A 92 -8.59 15.52 8.19
N ASP A 93 -8.15 14.72 9.16
CA ASP A 93 -7.29 13.54 8.97
C ASP A 93 -5.97 13.89 8.26
N ILE A 94 -5.31 14.96 8.72
CA ILE A 94 -4.07 15.46 8.12
C ILE A 94 -2.83 15.32 9.02
N VAL A 95 -2.99 14.95 10.30
CA VAL A 95 -1.87 14.99 11.25
C VAL A 95 -0.96 13.77 11.12
N VAL A 96 -1.51 12.62 10.74
CA VAL A 96 -0.75 11.40 10.47
C VAL A 96 -1.12 10.84 9.10
N ASP A 97 -0.28 9.97 8.54
CA ASP A 97 -0.61 9.25 7.32
C ASP A 97 -1.46 8.04 7.66
N TYR A 98 -2.75 8.08 7.33
CA TYR A 98 -3.72 7.03 7.65
C TYR A 98 -3.68 5.90 6.64
N ALA A 99 -4.05 4.70 7.07
CA ALA A 99 -4.29 3.60 6.14
C ALA A 99 -5.66 3.75 5.47
N TYR A 100 -5.71 3.50 4.17
CA TYR A 100 -6.93 3.63 3.36
C TYR A 100 -7.27 2.35 2.60
N VAL A 101 -8.55 2.17 2.28
CA VAL A 101 -9.05 0.96 1.59
C VAL A 101 -8.56 0.92 0.16
N GLU A 102 -8.62 2.03 -0.56
CA GLU A 102 -8.15 2.11 -1.96
C GLU A 102 -6.65 1.84 -2.08
N LEU A 103 -5.83 2.37 -1.17
CA LEU A 103 -4.39 2.10 -1.12
C LEU A 103 -4.10 0.64 -0.79
N THR A 104 -4.76 0.10 0.24
CA THR A 104 -4.59 -1.30 0.63
C THR A 104 -5.01 -2.24 -0.50
N CYS A 105 -6.11 -1.93 -1.20
CA CYS A 105 -6.56 -2.68 -2.38
C CYS A 105 -5.53 -2.64 -3.52
N ALA A 106 -4.97 -1.47 -3.82
CA ALA A 106 -3.92 -1.33 -4.83
C ALA A 106 -2.70 -2.20 -4.49
N CYS A 107 -2.24 -2.17 -3.24
CA CYS A 107 -1.10 -2.96 -2.78
C CYS A 107 -1.37 -4.48 -2.83
N ILE A 108 -2.50 -4.96 -2.30
CA ILE A 108 -2.78 -6.41 -2.31
C ILE A 108 -2.94 -6.95 -3.73
N THR A 109 -3.51 -6.17 -4.66
CA THR A 109 -3.70 -6.59 -6.04
C THR A 109 -2.37 -6.63 -6.78
N ALA A 110 -1.48 -5.66 -6.55
CA ALA A 110 -0.13 -5.65 -7.12
C ALA A 110 0.73 -6.81 -6.60
N LEU A 111 0.74 -7.03 -5.28
CA LEU A 111 1.42 -8.17 -4.68
C LEU A 111 0.86 -9.51 -5.19
N SER A 112 -0.46 -9.60 -5.40
CA SER A 112 -1.09 -10.80 -5.96
C SER A 112 -0.71 -11.05 -7.41
N ALA A 113 -0.60 -10.01 -8.23
CA ALA A 113 -0.13 -10.10 -9.61
C ALA A 113 1.34 -10.53 -9.65
N PHE A 114 2.20 -9.86 -8.87
CA PHE A 114 3.62 -10.19 -8.79
C PHE A 114 3.87 -11.62 -8.30
N ARG A 115 3.14 -12.10 -7.27
CA ARG A 115 3.28 -13.47 -6.77
C ARG A 115 3.02 -14.54 -7.84
N LYS A 116 2.16 -14.26 -8.84
CA LYS A 116 1.94 -15.17 -9.97
C LYS A 116 3.13 -15.16 -10.94
N LEU A 117 3.75 -14.00 -11.13
CA LEU A 117 4.91 -13.81 -12.01
C LEU A 117 6.19 -14.41 -11.41
N ASP A 118 6.44 -14.17 -10.12
CA ASP A 118 7.59 -14.69 -9.39
C ASP A 118 7.16 -15.24 -8.02
N PRO A 119 6.82 -16.54 -7.94
CA PRO A 119 6.32 -17.15 -6.73
C PRO A 119 7.41 -17.39 -5.67
N THR A 120 8.68 -17.09 -5.95
CA THR A 120 9.81 -17.41 -5.08
C THR A 120 10.31 -16.21 -4.28
N HIS A 121 10.18 -15.00 -4.81
CA HIS A 121 10.70 -13.79 -4.17
C HIS A 121 9.88 -13.42 -2.93
N ARG A 122 10.48 -13.60 -1.74
CA ARG A 122 9.87 -13.25 -0.45
C ARG A 122 8.44 -13.81 -0.27
N ALA A 123 8.23 -15.02 -0.77
CA ALA A 123 6.91 -15.64 -0.85
C ALA A 123 6.14 -15.69 0.49
N PRO A 124 6.79 -15.98 1.65
CA PRO A 124 6.13 -15.92 2.94
C PRO A 124 5.64 -14.50 3.28
N GLU A 125 6.49 -13.49 3.11
CA GLU A 125 6.14 -12.11 3.45
C GLU A 125 5.07 -11.55 2.52
N VAL A 126 5.16 -11.81 1.21
CA VAL A 126 4.13 -11.41 0.25
C VAL A 126 2.77 -12.03 0.59
N SER A 127 2.76 -13.32 0.93
CA SER A 127 1.51 -14.02 1.28
C SER A 127 0.93 -13.51 2.60
N ALA A 128 1.78 -13.26 3.60
CA ALA A 128 1.36 -12.66 4.86
C ALA A 128 0.78 -11.26 4.66
N ALA A 129 1.46 -10.42 3.87
CA ALA A 129 1.05 -9.05 3.57
C ALA A 129 -0.31 -8.97 2.87
N ILE A 130 -0.55 -9.85 1.89
CA ILE A 130 -1.86 -9.97 1.23
C ILE A 130 -2.93 -10.38 2.24
N ALA A 131 -2.65 -11.37 3.09
CA ALA A 131 -3.61 -11.87 4.06
C ALA A 131 -3.96 -10.82 5.13
N SER A 132 -2.97 -10.07 5.64
CA SER A 132 -3.22 -8.97 6.60
C SER A 132 -3.95 -7.80 5.97
N GLY A 133 -3.57 -7.39 4.75
CA GLY A 133 -4.27 -6.34 4.02
C GLY A 133 -5.74 -6.69 3.74
N ALA A 134 -6.01 -7.94 3.34
CA ALA A 134 -7.38 -8.41 3.12
C ALA A 134 -8.21 -8.41 4.41
N ARG A 135 -7.63 -8.86 5.54
CA ARG A 135 -8.31 -8.75 6.86
C ARG A 135 -8.58 -7.31 7.23
N TRP A 136 -7.60 -6.43 7.03
CA TRP A 136 -7.74 -5.01 7.32
C TRP A 136 -8.89 -4.36 6.55
N ILE A 137 -9.05 -4.66 5.25
CA ILE A 137 -10.17 -4.15 4.44
C ILE A 137 -11.53 -4.59 5.01
N VAL A 138 -11.63 -5.85 5.47
CA VAL A 138 -12.86 -6.35 6.11
C VAL A 138 -13.12 -5.63 7.44
N GLU A 139 -12.09 -5.40 8.24
CA GLU A 139 -12.19 -4.66 9.50
C GLU A 139 -12.54 -3.18 9.30
N ALA A 140 -12.14 -2.58 8.18
CA ALA A 140 -12.46 -1.21 7.82
C ALA A 140 -13.88 -1.04 7.26
N GLN A 141 -14.59 -2.13 6.93
CA GLN A 141 -15.93 -2.09 6.38
C GLN A 141 -16.94 -1.58 7.43
N ARG A 142 -17.82 -0.67 7.00
CA ARG A 142 -18.92 -0.17 7.83
C ARG A 142 -20.02 -1.23 7.94
N ALA A 143 -20.88 -1.08 8.96
CA ALA A 143 -21.97 -2.03 9.22
C ALA A 143 -23.01 -2.11 8.08
N ASP A 144 -23.12 -1.08 7.25
CA ASP A 144 -23.98 -1.04 6.05
C ASP A 144 -23.32 -1.68 4.81
N GLY A 145 -22.09 -2.17 4.96
CA GLY A 145 -21.30 -2.78 3.88
C GLY A 145 -20.47 -1.80 3.06
N SER A 146 -20.54 -0.49 3.34
CA SER A 146 -19.75 0.51 2.63
C SER A 146 -18.31 0.59 3.16
N TRP A 147 -17.43 1.17 2.34
CA TRP A 147 -16.13 1.70 2.77
C TRP A 147 -16.14 3.22 2.62
N HIS A 148 -15.21 3.89 3.31
CA HIS A 148 -14.91 5.31 3.14
C HIS A 148 -13.49 5.46 2.61
#